data_AF-A0A4V3C8V8-F1
#
_entry.id   AF-A0A4V3C8V8-F1
#
_cell.length_a   1.000
_cell.length_b   1.000
_cell.length_c   1.000
_cell.angle_alpha   90.00
_cell.angle_beta   90.00
_cell.angle_gamma   90.00
#
_symmetry.space_group_name_H-M   'P 1'
#
loop_
_entity.id
_entity.type
_entity.pdbx_description
1 polymer ?
#
loop_
_entity_poly.entity_id
_entity_poly.type
_entity_poly.pdbx_seq_one_letter_code
_entity_poly.pdbx_strand_id
1 'polypeptide(L)'
;MSHVGRAGVEHILELATKPVMASHSSAFAVREHHRNLTDDQLRGIAATGGVACVNFFAGFLTTEKPTIEHLADHIEHMLAVAGEDHVGLGSDFVQEVFDEKIPACDRPVIIEGLDSSVYVPGLEGPAGMPLVTEALVARGLPEVTIRKVLGQNLVRIMSH
;
A
#
# COMPACT_ATOMS: atom_id res chain seq x y z
N MET A 1 -10.16 0.86 5.46
CA MET A 1 -10.70 -0.05 4.42
C MET A 1 -9.83 -1.27 4.17
N SER A 2 -8.52 -1.22 4.44
CA SER A 2 -7.65 -2.41 4.43
C SER A 2 -8.23 -3.54 5.29
N HIS A 3 -8.07 -4.79 4.84
CA HIS A 3 -8.65 -6.03 5.39
C HIS A 3 -10.18 -6.20 5.26
N VAL A 4 -10.94 -5.19 4.90
CA VAL A 4 -12.38 -5.35 4.66
C VAL A 4 -12.58 -6.14 3.36
N GLY A 5 -13.44 -7.16 3.38
CA GLY A 5 -13.79 -7.93 2.18
C GLY A 5 -14.45 -7.06 1.10
N ARG A 6 -14.40 -7.52 -0.16
CA ARG A 6 -14.83 -6.72 -1.33
C ARG A 6 -16.24 -6.12 -1.20
N ALA A 7 -17.24 -6.92 -0.85
CA ALA A 7 -18.61 -6.44 -0.66
C ALA A 7 -18.72 -5.41 0.48
N GLY A 8 -17.90 -5.53 1.52
CA GLY A 8 -17.84 -4.55 2.60
C GLY A 8 -17.19 -3.23 2.15
N VAL A 9 -16.16 -3.29 1.31
CA VAL A 9 -15.56 -2.11 0.68
C VAL A 9 -16.60 -1.38 -0.18
N GLU A 10 -17.32 -2.10 -1.03
CA GLU A 10 -18.39 -1.56 -1.89
C GLU A 10 -19.47 -0.87 -1.05
N HIS A 11 -19.99 -1.55 -0.02
CA HIS A 11 -21.01 -0.99 0.87
C HIS A 11 -20.52 0.25 1.64
N ILE A 12 -19.25 0.28 2.09
CA ILE A 12 -18.69 1.48 2.72
C ILE A 12 -18.65 2.65 1.73
N LEU A 13 -18.25 2.42 0.48
CA LEU A 13 -18.16 3.47 -0.54
C LEU A 13 -19.54 4.04 -0.89
N GLU A 14 -20.58 3.21 -0.89
CA GLU A 14 -21.97 3.68 -1.09
C GLU A 14 -22.45 4.61 0.03
N LEU A 15 -22.01 4.38 1.27
CA LEU A 15 -22.46 5.12 2.46
C LEU A 15 -21.54 6.30 2.85
N ALA A 16 -20.32 6.34 2.32
CA ALA A 16 -19.31 7.30 2.73
C ALA A 16 -19.74 8.74 2.43
N THR A 17 -19.90 9.54 3.47
CA THR A 17 -20.16 11.00 3.38
C THR A 17 -18.92 11.85 3.67
N LYS A 18 -17.81 11.19 4.01
CA LYS A 18 -16.50 11.78 4.29
C LYS A 18 -15.42 10.96 3.58
N PRO A 19 -14.22 11.53 3.36
CA PRO A 19 -13.09 10.80 2.80
C PRO A 19 -12.81 9.50 3.55
N VAL A 20 -12.67 8.41 2.81
CA VAL A 20 -12.27 7.10 3.37
C VAL A 20 -10.82 6.78 3.05
N MET A 21 -10.23 5.90 3.86
CA MET A 21 -8.84 5.50 3.70
C MET A 21 -8.67 3.98 3.64
N ALA A 22 -7.89 3.50 2.68
CA ALA A 22 -7.21 2.22 2.79
C ALA A 22 -5.77 2.48 3.27
N SER A 23 -5.46 2.14 4.53
CA SER A 23 -4.20 2.54 5.15
C SER A 23 -3.00 1.71 4.68
N HIS A 24 -3.22 0.52 4.14
CA HIS A 24 -2.19 -0.39 3.61
C HIS A 24 -2.86 -1.45 2.72
N SER A 25 -3.04 -1.12 1.44
CA SER A 25 -3.52 -2.03 0.40
C SER A 25 -2.87 -1.71 -0.94
N SER A 26 -2.55 -2.73 -1.74
CA SER A 26 -1.92 -2.55 -3.06
C SER A 26 -2.93 -2.80 -4.20
N ALA A 27 -2.49 -2.71 -5.45
CA ALA A 27 -3.35 -2.81 -6.64
C ALA A 27 -3.61 -4.24 -7.12
N PHE A 28 -4.88 -4.62 -7.27
CA PHE A 28 -5.27 -5.98 -7.69
C PHE A 28 -4.86 -6.28 -9.14
N ALA A 29 -4.90 -5.27 -10.02
CA ALA A 29 -4.51 -5.41 -11.41
C ALA A 29 -3.00 -5.71 -11.61
N VAL A 30 -2.16 -5.34 -10.64
CA VAL A 30 -0.72 -5.63 -10.65
C VAL A 30 -0.44 -6.99 -9.99
N ARG A 31 -1.11 -7.28 -8.88
CA ARG A 31 -1.04 -8.58 -8.17
C ARG A 31 -2.42 -9.03 -7.75
N GLU A 32 -2.89 -10.11 -8.36
CA GLU A 32 -4.19 -10.73 -8.06
C GLU A 32 -4.17 -11.37 -6.66
N HIS A 33 -4.57 -10.60 -5.65
CA HIS A 33 -4.64 -11.04 -4.26
C HIS A 33 -5.84 -10.38 -3.58
N HIS A 34 -6.63 -11.10 -2.77
CA HIS A 34 -7.87 -10.56 -2.18
C HIS A 34 -7.65 -9.37 -1.23
N ARG A 35 -6.44 -9.22 -0.69
CA ARG A 35 -6.05 -8.02 0.08
C ARG A 35 -5.83 -6.77 -0.77
N ASN A 36 -5.67 -6.90 -2.08
CA ASN A 36 -5.46 -5.79 -2.98
C ASN A 36 -6.79 -5.23 -3.49
N LEU A 37 -6.79 -3.93 -3.79
CA LEU A 37 -7.97 -3.18 -4.23
C LEU A 37 -8.13 -3.27 -5.74
N THR A 38 -9.36 -3.47 -6.20
CA THR A 38 -9.68 -3.37 -7.62
C THR A 38 -9.65 -1.92 -8.08
N ASP A 39 -9.54 -1.69 -9.39
CA ASP A 39 -9.54 -0.35 -9.95
C ASP A 39 -10.81 0.43 -9.60
N ASP A 40 -11.97 -0.23 -9.58
CA ASP A 40 -13.23 0.40 -9.20
C ASP A 40 -13.24 0.82 -7.73
N GLN A 41 -12.62 0.03 -6.84
CA GLN A 41 -12.47 0.39 -5.44
C GLN A 41 -11.49 1.56 -5.27
N LEU A 42 -10.39 1.58 -6.03
CA LEU A 42 -9.44 2.70 -6.04
C LEU A 42 -10.13 4.01 -6.50
N ARG A 43 -10.89 3.95 -7.60
CA ARG A 43 -11.69 5.09 -8.08
C ARG A 43 -12.76 5.51 -7.07
N GLY A 44 -13.40 4.55 -6.42
CA GLY A 44 -14.40 4.83 -5.37
C GLY A 44 -13.79 5.55 -4.18
N ILE A 45 -12.63 5.11 -3.68
CA ILE A 45 -11.89 5.79 -2.62
C ILE A 45 -11.55 7.22 -3.06
N ALA A 46 -11.02 7.39 -4.28
CA ALA A 46 -10.70 8.71 -4.82
C ALA A 46 -11.93 9.63 -4.91
N ALA A 47 -13.08 9.11 -5.34
CA ALA A 47 -14.33 9.85 -5.46
C ALA A 47 -14.85 10.39 -4.10
N THR A 48 -14.47 9.77 -2.98
CA THR A 48 -14.77 10.31 -1.63
C THR A 48 -13.85 11.46 -1.20
N GLY A 49 -12.82 11.79 -1.98
CA GLY A 49 -11.70 12.63 -1.54
C GLY A 49 -10.66 11.87 -0.70
N GLY A 50 -10.79 10.54 -0.64
CA GLY A 50 -10.01 9.63 0.19
C GLY A 50 -8.58 9.38 -0.30
N VAL A 51 -7.87 8.48 0.38
CA VAL A 51 -6.50 8.07 0.01
C VAL A 51 -6.34 6.55 0.16
N ALA A 52 -5.72 5.92 -0.83
CA ALA A 52 -5.26 4.54 -0.77
C ALA A 52 -3.74 4.49 -0.63
N CYS A 53 -3.28 3.93 0.49
CA CYS A 53 -1.86 3.82 0.82
C CYS A 53 -1.32 2.45 0.43
N VAL A 54 -0.27 2.43 -0.40
CA VAL A 54 0.32 1.19 -0.94
C VAL A 54 0.99 0.38 0.17
N ASN A 55 0.69 -0.92 0.23
CA ASN A 55 1.26 -1.87 1.19
C ASN A 55 2.61 -2.40 0.69
N PHE A 56 3.60 -2.59 1.58
CA PHE A 56 4.94 -3.06 1.20
C PHE A 56 5.12 -4.57 1.43
N PHE A 57 4.13 -5.25 2.01
CA PHE A 57 4.15 -6.69 2.25
C PHE A 57 4.39 -7.45 0.94
N ALA A 58 5.54 -8.12 0.83
CA ALA A 58 6.03 -8.67 -0.44
C ALA A 58 5.02 -9.61 -1.12
N GLY A 59 4.33 -10.41 -0.31
CA GLY A 59 3.29 -11.33 -0.76
C GLY A 59 2.03 -10.66 -1.33
N PHE A 60 1.86 -9.35 -1.18
CA PHE A 60 0.83 -8.55 -1.86
C PHE A 60 1.37 -7.79 -3.08
N LEU A 61 2.69 -7.78 -3.28
CA LEU A 61 3.36 -7.07 -4.39
C LEU A 61 3.67 -7.98 -5.57
N THR A 62 4.26 -9.16 -5.33
CA THR A 62 4.68 -10.06 -6.42
C THR A 62 4.76 -11.53 -5.99
N THR A 63 4.49 -12.44 -6.93
CA THR A 63 4.77 -13.88 -6.75
C THR A 63 6.23 -14.22 -7.02
N GLU A 64 6.99 -13.29 -7.58
CA GLU A 64 8.41 -13.44 -7.87
C GLU A 64 9.27 -13.02 -6.67
N LYS A 65 10.59 -12.98 -6.87
CA LYS A 65 11.50 -12.40 -5.88
C LYS A 65 11.21 -10.90 -5.76
N PRO A 66 10.84 -10.39 -4.58
CA PRO A 66 10.45 -9.00 -4.41
C PRO A 66 11.62 -8.04 -4.66
N THR A 67 11.29 -6.89 -5.24
CA THR A 67 12.22 -5.78 -5.52
C THR A 67 11.49 -4.47 -5.29
N ILE A 68 12.24 -3.37 -5.18
CA ILE A 68 11.65 -2.02 -5.06
C ILE A 68 10.78 -1.66 -6.27
N GLU A 69 11.10 -2.21 -7.44
CA GLU A 69 10.34 -1.99 -8.67
C GLU A 69 8.92 -2.53 -8.58
N HIS A 70 8.72 -3.68 -7.94
CA HIS A 70 7.36 -4.20 -7.73
C HIS A 70 6.51 -3.25 -6.87
N LEU A 71 7.11 -2.63 -5.85
CA LEU A 71 6.42 -1.60 -5.07
C LEU A 71 6.08 -0.37 -5.95
N ALA A 72 7.03 0.07 -6.77
CA ALA A 72 6.83 1.19 -7.69
C ALA A 72 5.74 0.90 -8.74
N ASP A 73 5.63 -0.34 -9.26
CA ASP A 73 4.57 -0.76 -10.19
C ASP A 73 3.18 -0.55 -9.57
N HIS A 74 3.02 -0.92 -8.29
CA HIS A 74 1.77 -0.69 -7.57
C HIS A 74 1.47 0.79 -7.36
N ILE A 75 2.48 1.59 -7.01
CA ILE A 75 2.32 3.04 -6.84
C ILE A 75 1.88 3.67 -8.16
N GLU A 76 2.56 3.39 -9.27
CA GLU A 76 2.23 3.93 -10.59
C GLU A 76 0.84 3.52 -11.07
N HIS A 77 0.47 2.25 -10.91
CA HIS A 77 -0.87 1.79 -11.26
C HIS A 77 -1.93 2.51 -10.45
N MET A 78 -1.72 2.65 -9.13
CA MET A 78 -2.65 3.37 -8.26
C MET A 78 -2.74 4.85 -8.60
N LEU A 79 -1.62 5.50 -8.98
CA LEU A 79 -1.60 6.88 -9.46
C LEU A 79 -2.40 7.03 -10.76
N ALA A 80 -2.26 6.09 -11.70
CA ALA A 80 -2.98 6.11 -12.96
C ALA A 80 -4.50 5.92 -12.79
N VAL A 81 -4.93 5.14 -11.80
CA VAL A 81 -6.35 4.83 -11.57
C VAL A 81 -7.04 5.83 -10.63
N ALA A 82 -6.41 6.14 -9.50
CA ALA A 82 -7.00 6.97 -8.45
C ALA A 82 -6.63 8.45 -8.59
N GLY A 83 -5.56 8.78 -9.32
CA GLY A 83 -5.02 10.14 -9.41
C GLY A 83 -4.00 10.45 -8.30
N GLU A 84 -3.10 11.39 -8.59
CA GLU A 84 -1.96 11.72 -7.70
C GLU A 84 -2.33 12.26 -6.33
N ASP A 85 -3.56 12.76 -6.19
CA ASP A 85 -4.12 13.28 -4.96
C ASP A 85 -4.67 12.19 -4.03
N HIS A 86 -4.64 10.92 -4.43
CA HIS A 86 -5.34 9.83 -3.74
C HIS A 86 -4.47 8.62 -3.42
N VAL A 87 -3.15 8.75 -3.57
CA VAL A 87 -2.18 7.67 -3.29
C VAL A 87 -1.26 8.07 -2.15
N GLY A 88 -0.96 7.14 -1.25
CA GLY A 88 -0.02 7.31 -0.14
C GLY A 88 0.85 6.08 0.10
N LEU A 89 1.63 6.10 1.18
CA LEU A 89 2.45 4.96 1.61
C LEU A 89 1.89 4.36 2.91
N GLY A 90 1.81 3.03 2.96
CA GLY A 90 1.30 2.26 4.09
C GLY A 90 2.18 1.05 4.32
N SER A 91 3.40 1.26 4.83
CA SER A 91 4.47 0.26 4.76
C SER A 91 4.18 -1.06 5.45
N ASP A 92 3.36 -1.05 6.50
CA ASP A 92 3.00 -2.27 7.23
C ASP A 92 4.27 -3.03 7.70
N PHE A 93 5.25 -2.29 8.26
CA PHE A 93 6.48 -2.88 8.77
C PHE A 93 6.19 -3.78 9.97
N VAL A 94 6.26 -5.10 9.75
CA VAL A 94 5.92 -6.12 10.76
C VAL A 94 7.12 -6.87 11.33
N GLN A 95 8.31 -6.73 10.75
CA GLN A 95 9.50 -7.49 11.17
C GLN A 95 9.81 -7.27 12.66
N GLU A 96 9.99 -6.02 13.08
CA GLU A 96 10.31 -5.67 14.47
C GLU A 96 9.23 -6.19 15.44
N VAL A 97 7.96 -6.09 15.05
CA VAL A 97 6.82 -6.59 15.85
C VAL A 97 6.89 -8.11 16.01
N PHE A 98 7.17 -8.85 14.94
CA PHE A 98 7.28 -10.31 15.02
C PHE A 98 8.53 -10.75 15.77
N ASP A 99 9.64 -10.04 15.60
CA ASP A 99 10.87 -10.33 16.32
C ASP A 99 10.72 -10.12 17.83
N GLU A 100 9.96 -9.11 18.25
CA GLU A 100 9.68 -8.82 19.66
C GLU A 100 8.59 -9.73 20.25
N LYS A 101 7.50 -9.99 19.51
CA LYS A 101 6.28 -10.59 20.07
C LYS A 101 6.12 -12.08 19.82
N ILE A 102 6.84 -12.66 18.86
CA ILE A 102 6.60 -14.04 18.40
C ILE A 102 7.85 -14.88 18.66
N PRO A 103 7.79 -15.97 19.42
CA PRO A 103 8.94 -16.84 19.65
C PRO A 103 9.57 -17.33 18.34
N ALA A 104 10.90 -17.48 18.30
CA ALA A 104 11.61 -17.91 17.08
C ALA A 104 11.15 -19.28 16.56
N CYS A 105 10.69 -20.18 17.46
CA CYS A 105 10.15 -21.49 17.07
C CYS A 105 8.80 -21.41 16.34
N ASP A 106 8.09 -20.29 16.45
CA ASP A 106 6.77 -20.07 15.83
C ASP A 106 6.88 -19.22 14.55
N ARG A 107 8.10 -19.03 14.03
CA ARG A 107 8.39 -18.27 12.79
C ARG A 107 8.78 -19.23 11.65
N PRO A 108 8.49 -18.89 10.38
CA PRO A 108 7.83 -17.65 9.95
C PRO A 108 6.33 -17.65 10.21
N VAL A 109 5.77 -16.47 10.43
CA VAL A 109 4.32 -16.31 10.55
C VAL A 109 3.71 -16.35 9.15
N ILE A 110 2.68 -17.16 8.97
CA ILE A 110 1.94 -17.22 7.71
C ILE A 110 0.73 -16.29 7.81
N ILE A 111 0.69 -15.27 6.97
CA ILE A 111 -0.38 -14.26 6.94
C ILE A 111 -1.11 -14.42 5.62
N GLU A 112 -2.41 -14.73 5.67
CA GLU A 112 -3.23 -14.89 4.45
C GLU A 112 -2.63 -15.91 3.46
N GLY A 113 -1.96 -16.95 3.99
CA GLY A 113 -1.28 -17.97 3.18
C GLY A 113 0.11 -17.58 2.66
N LEU A 114 0.66 -16.44 3.10
CA LEU A 114 1.94 -15.90 2.63
C LEU A 114 2.97 -15.89 3.76
N ASP A 115 4.22 -16.21 3.41
CA ASP A 115 5.36 -16.13 4.32
C ASP A 115 5.70 -14.66 4.62
N SER A 116 5.50 -14.25 5.87
CA SER A 116 5.74 -12.87 6.31
C SER A 116 7.21 -12.52 6.58
N SER A 117 8.12 -13.50 6.46
CA SER A 117 9.57 -13.27 6.55
C SER A 117 10.21 -12.86 5.23
N VAL A 118 9.42 -12.81 4.15
CA VAL A 118 9.87 -12.35 2.83
C VAL A 118 9.62 -10.84 2.72
N TYR A 119 10.70 -10.08 2.50
CA TYR A 119 10.67 -8.62 2.39
C TYR A 119 11.21 -8.14 1.05
N VAL A 120 10.81 -6.93 0.65
CA VAL A 120 11.54 -6.18 -0.39
C VAL A 120 12.91 -5.83 0.19
N PRO A 121 14.03 -6.20 -0.47
CA PRO A 121 15.37 -5.96 0.08
C PRO A 121 15.59 -4.49 0.43
N GLY A 122 16.02 -4.23 1.66
CA GLY A 122 16.25 -2.90 2.18
C GLY A 122 15.02 -2.19 2.73
N LEU A 123 13.81 -2.76 2.62
CA LEU A 123 12.56 -2.25 3.18
C LEU A 123 12.03 -3.15 4.32
N GLU A 124 12.91 -3.80 5.07
CA GLU A 124 12.54 -4.57 6.26
C GLU A 124 12.03 -3.66 7.39
N GLY A 125 12.41 -2.39 7.37
CA GLY A 125 11.99 -1.37 8.31
C GLY A 125 12.15 0.07 7.78
N PRO A 126 11.92 1.08 8.62
CA PRO A 126 11.80 2.47 8.18
C PRO A 126 13.10 3.10 7.66
N ALA A 127 14.27 2.53 8.01
CA ALA A 127 15.56 3.01 7.50
C ALA A 127 15.66 2.95 5.98
N GLY A 128 14.91 2.04 5.35
CA GLY A 128 14.85 1.83 3.91
C GLY A 128 14.02 2.82 3.11
N MET A 129 13.19 3.65 3.76
CA MET A 129 12.23 4.53 3.08
C MET A 129 12.83 5.44 1.98
N PRO A 130 14.09 5.92 2.06
CA PRO A 130 14.72 6.64 0.95
C PRO A 130 14.71 5.87 -0.38
N LEU A 131 14.83 4.53 -0.36
CA LEU A 131 14.81 3.69 -1.56
C LEU A 131 13.50 3.83 -2.34
N VAL A 132 12.37 4.05 -1.66
CA VAL A 132 11.08 4.32 -2.32
C VAL A 132 11.15 5.62 -3.11
N THR A 133 11.71 6.67 -2.50
CA THR A 133 11.85 7.98 -3.16
C THR A 133 12.77 7.86 -4.37
N GLU A 134 13.92 7.19 -4.21
CA GLU A 134 14.88 6.95 -5.28
C GLU A 134 14.26 6.20 -6.46
N ALA A 135 13.47 5.15 -6.20
CA ALA A 135 12.76 4.39 -7.23
C ALA A 135 11.76 5.26 -8.00
N LEU A 136 10.95 6.07 -7.30
CA LEU A 136 9.99 6.97 -7.95
C LEU A 136 10.69 8.08 -8.77
N VAL A 137 11.82 8.61 -8.29
CA VAL A 137 12.66 9.55 -9.05
C VAL A 137 13.24 8.87 -10.29
N ALA A 138 13.73 7.64 -10.18
CA ALA A 138 14.30 6.88 -11.30
C ALA A 138 13.26 6.58 -12.39
N ARG A 139 11.98 6.43 -12.01
CA ARG A 139 10.85 6.33 -12.96
C ARG A 139 10.40 7.66 -13.57
N GLY A 140 10.99 8.77 -13.13
CA GLY A 140 10.69 10.10 -13.68
C GLY A 140 9.38 10.69 -13.18
N LEU A 141 8.86 10.25 -12.03
CA LEU A 141 7.68 10.88 -11.44
C LEU A 141 8.00 12.34 -11.08
N PRO A 142 7.08 13.28 -11.32
CA PRO A 142 7.26 14.67 -10.92
C PRO A 142 7.48 14.79 -9.40
N GLU A 143 8.37 15.69 -8.98
CA GLU A 143 8.66 15.91 -7.55
C GLU A 143 7.38 16.23 -6.75
N VAL A 144 6.46 16.99 -7.35
CA VAL A 144 5.16 17.32 -6.75
C VAL A 144 4.33 16.05 -6.45
N THR A 145 4.28 15.11 -7.39
CA THR A 145 3.59 13.83 -7.24
C THR A 145 4.26 12.97 -6.18
N ILE A 146 5.60 12.93 -6.16
CA ILE A 146 6.36 12.19 -5.13
C ILE A 146 6.04 12.74 -3.74
N ARG A 147 6.08 14.06 -3.54
CA ARG A 147 5.74 14.67 -2.23
C ARG A 147 4.31 14.36 -1.78
N LYS A 148 3.36 14.29 -2.72
CA LYS A 148 1.98 13.85 -2.46
C LYS A 148 1.92 12.43 -1.91
N VAL A 149 2.57 11.49 -2.61
CA VAL A 149 2.65 10.07 -2.21
C VAL A 149 3.36 9.90 -0.87
N LEU A 150 4.47 10.61 -0.64
CA LEU A 150 5.26 10.50 0.58
C LEU A 150 4.51 10.98 1.84
N GLY A 151 3.44 11.75 1.70
CA GLY A 151 2.59 12.06 2.85
C GLY A 151 1.70 13.29 2.76
N GLN A 152 1.86 14.18 1.77
CA GLN A 152 1.00 15.37 1.70
C GLN A 152 -0.48 15.00 1.53
N ASN A 153 -0.77 13.93 0.79
CA ASN A 153 -2.14 13.42 0.66
C ASN A 153 -2.72 12.95 2.00
N LEU A 154 -1.90 12.31 2.84
CA LEU A 154 -2.30 11.86 4.17
C LEU A 154 -2.56 13.04 5.11
N VAL A 155 -1.66 14.04 5.11
CA VAL A 155 -1.82 15.27 5.89
C VAL A 155 -3.10 16.01 5.52
N ARG A 156 -3.40 16.11 4.21
CA ARG A 156 -4.63 16.74 3.70
C ARG A 156 -5.87 16.12 4.33
N ILE A 157 -5.99 14.79 4.32
CA ILE A 157 -7.21 14.12 4.81
C ILE A 157 -7.30 14.07 6.33
N MET A 158 -6.18 14.18 7.06
CA MET A 158 -6.18 14.27 8.53
C MET A 158 -6.50 15.68 9.07
N SER A 159 -6.46 16.70 8.20
CA SER A 159 -6.69 18.10 8.58
C SER A 159 -8.17 18.51 8.51
N HIS A 160 -9.08 17.55 8.30
CA HIS A 160 -10.53 17.74 8.11
C HIS A 160 -11.34 16.77 8.99
#